data_AF-A0AA46YG25-F1
#
_entry.id   AF-A0AA46YG25-F1
#
_cell.length_a   1.000
_cell.length_b   1.000
_cell.length_c   1.000
_cell.angle_alpha   90.00
_cell.angle_beta   90.00
_cell.angle_gamma   90.00
#
_symmetry.space_group_name_H-M   'P 1'
#
loop_
_entity.id
_entity.type
_entity.pdbx_description
1 polymer ?
#
loop_
_entity_poly.entity_id
_entity_poly.type
_entity_poly.pdbx_seq_one_letter_code
_entity_poly.pdbx_strand_id
1 'polypeptide(L)'
;MNLLNKMIAPMTLNEFNCDYLLQKPYSAASCAQDIRNVFNWSVAMEIVNSQYDKTFLAKNGKVITEHNPLCADSVCKGLTQGATLIIPHAELAHPTFKKLAGHFLHHYPRPYDVELYLTPEGNEGLDWHYDYEDVFVMQSSGVKEFTLRKNSFWPMAADRRISQKEVWIKEHFLNETKCTLHPGDWLYIPAGYWHKAKALTQSYHISVGLSFDRPTFELSHAVYR
;
A
#
# COMPACT_ATOMS: atom_id res chain seq x y z
N MET A 1 -7.53 22.67 5.68
CA MET A 1 -6.26 22.04 6.12
C MET A 1 -5.97 20.87 5.19
N ASN A 2 -4.72 20.73 4.72
CA ASN A 2 -4.28 19.60 3.86
C ASN A 2 -4.47 18.26 4.61
N LEU A 3 -4.87 17.19 3.91
CA LEU A 3 -5.10 15.86 4.50
C LEU A 3 -3.85 15.30 5.18
N LEU A 4 -2.67 15.37 4.56
CA LEU A 4 -1.44 14.85 5.14
C LEU A 4 -1.15 15.52 6.50
N ASN A 5 -1.33 16.84 6.59
CA ASN A 5 -1.18 17.58 7.85
C ASN A 5 -2.20 17.16 8.92
N LYS A 6 -3.42 16.78 8.52
CA LYS A 6 -4.40 16.20 9.47
C LYS A 6 -3.94 14.84 9.97
N MET A 7 -3.44 13.99 9.06
CA MET A 7 -3.02 12.63 9.36
C MET A 7 -1.88 12.59 10.39
N ILE A 8 -0.87 13.45 10.23
CA ILE A 8 0.30 13.48 11.12
C ILE A 8 0.08 14.28 12.41
N ALA A 9 -0.99 15.07 12.52
CA ALA A 9 -1.25 15.86 13.72
C ALA A 9 -1.30 14.97 14.99
N PRO A 10 -0.76 15.44 16.14
CA PRO A 10 -0.25 16.80 16.39
C PRO A 10 1.18 17.06 15.89
N MET A 11 1.84 16.07 15.29
CA MET A 11 3.17 16.21 14.73
C MET A 11 3.16 17.18 13.54
N THR A 12 4.20 17.99 13.44
CA THR A 12 4.47 18.79 12.25
C THR A 12 5.03 17.92 11.13
N LEU A 13 4.92 18.39 9.89
CA LEU A 13 5.56 17.71 8.75
C LEU A 13 7.07 17.55 8.93
N ASN A 14 7.73 18.54 9.56
CA ASN A 14 9.16 18.49 9.81
C ASN A 14 9.52 17.37 10.80
N GLU A 15 8.80 17.25 11.90
CA GLU A 15 8.99 16.16 12.87
C GLU A 15 8.72 14.79 12.22
N PHE A 16 7.67 14.66 11.42
CA PHE A 16 7.38 13.42 10.70
C PHE A 16 8.52 13.03 9.76
N ASN A 17 9.06 14.00 9.02
CA ASN A 17 10.17 13.78 8.11
C ASN A 17 11.45 13.39 8.85
N CYS A 18 11.73 14.01 9.99
CA CYS A 18 12.91 13.73 10.80
C CYS A 18 12.86 12.37 11.50
N ASP A 19 11.68 11.94 11.98
CA ASP A 19 11.59 10.81 12.91
C ASP A 19 11.08 9.52 12.25
N TYR A 20 10.36 9.62 11.13
CA TYR A 20 9.64 8.50 10.52
C TYR A 20 9.93 8.33 9.03
N LEU A 21 9.80 9.39 8.22
CA LEU A 21 9.95 9.30 6.78
C LEU A 21 11.31 8.69 6.40
N LEU A 22 11.30 7.73 5.47
CA LEU A 22 12.41 6.88 5.03
C LEU A 22 13.02 5.95 6.10
N GLN A 23 12.47 5.92 7.32
CA GLN A 23 13.15 5.29 8.47
C GLN A 23 12.35 4.16 9.11
N LYS A 24 11.14 4.43 9.62
CA LYS A 24 10.38 3.46 10.42
C LYS A 24 8.86 3.63 10.27
N PRO A 25 8.07 2.56 10.43
CA PRO A 25 6.62 2.63 10.36
C PRO A 25 6.02 3.58 11.40
N TYR A 26 4.89 4.18 11.06
CA TYR A 26 4.09 5.00 11.95
C TYR A 26 2.61 4.75 11.70
N SER A 27 1.80 4.66 12.76
CA SER A 27 0.36 4.59 12.63
C SER A 27 -0.29 5.55 13.61
N ALA A 28 -1.38 6.18 13.19
CA ALA A 28 -2.24 6.92 14.09
C ALA A 28 -3.70 6.59 13.79
N ALA A 29 -4.45 6.39 14.87
CA ALA A 29 -5.86 6.16 14.80
C ALA A 29 -6.60 7.48 14.53
N SER A 30 -7.65 7.40 13.74
CA SER A 30 -8.64 8.45 13.59
C SER A 30 -8.16 9.82 13.04
N CYS A 31 -6.93 9.94 12.53
CA CYS A 31 -6.44 11.19 11.94
C CYS A 31 -6.73 11.34 10.44
N ALA A 32 -7.22 10.28 9.77
CA ALA A 32 -7.61 10.27 8.36
C ALA A 32 -9.15 10.23 8.18
N GLN A 33 -9.93 10.89 9.05
CA GLN A 33 -11.41 10.81 9.03
C GLN A 33 -12.04 11.14 7.67
N ASP A 34 -11.45 12.09 6.93
CA ASP A 34 -11.93 12.50 5.61
C ASP A 34 -11.89 11.34 4.57
N ILE A 35 -11.16 10.25 4.84
CA ILE A 35 -11.03 9.08 3.98
C ILE A 35 -12.16 8.05 4.20
N ARG A 36 -12.93 8.17 5.29
CA ARG A 36 -14.00 7.21 5.58
C ARG A 36 -14.99 7.13 4.44
N ASN A 37 -15.20 5.91 3.94
CA ASN A 37 -16.06 5.57 2.82
C ASN A 37 -15.71 6.27 1.49
N VAL A 38 -14.54 6.89 1.36
CA VAL A 38 -14.08 7.48 0.08
C VAL A 38 -13.87 6.41 -0.99
N PHE A 39 -13.27 5.29 -0.60
CA PHE A 39 -13.24 4.07 -1.41
C PHE A 39 -14.20 3.03 -0.83
N ASN A 40 -15.17 2.61 -1.62
CA ASN A 40 -16.22 1.67 -1.25
C ASN A 40 -16.68 0.88 -2.49
N TRP A 41 -17.64 -0.04 -2.33
CA TRP A 41 -18.15 -0.88 -3.42
C TRP A 41 -18.61 -0.07 -4.65
N SER A 42 -19.37 1.00 -4.44
CA SER A 42 -19.90 1.83 -5.53
C SER A 42 -18.77 2.44 -6.36
N VAL A 43 -17.75 2.99 -5.69
CA VAL A 43 -16.59 3.59 -6.37
C VAL A 43 -15.74 2.53 -7.07
N ALA A 44 -15.54 1.35 -6.45
CA ALA A 44 -14.86 0.25 -7.11
C ALA A 44 -15.57 -0.16 -8.41
N MET A 45 -16.90 -0.29 -8.36
CA MET A 45 -17.69 -0.69 -9.52
C MET A 45 -17.80 0.42 -10.57
N GLU A 46 -17.80 1.70 -10.19
CA GLU A 46 -17.70 2.82 -11.12
C GLU A 46 -16.42 2.73 -11.96
N ILE A 47 -15.27 2.47 -11.33
CA ILE A 47 -13.99 2.32 -12.03
C ILE A 47 -13.97 1.05 -12.92
N VAL A 48 -14.49 -0.07 -12.42
CA VAL A 48 -14.53 -1.31 -13.22
C VAL A 48 -15.45 -1.14 -14.43
N ASN A 49 -16.62 -0.53 -14.26
CA ASN A 49 -17.58 -0.33 -15.34
C ASN A 49 -17.16 0.73 -16.35
N SER A 50 -16.23 1.64 -16.00
CA SER A 50 -15.62 2.58 -16.95
C SER A 50 -14.62 1.91 -17.92
N GLN A 51 -14.46 0.59 -17.84
CA GLN A 51 -13.54 -0.21 -18.65
C GLN A 51 -12.06 0.11 -18.37
N TYR A 52 -11.73 0.47 -17.14
CA TYR A 52 -10.34 0.70 -16.73
C TYR A 52 -9.53 -0.62 -16.81
N ASP A 53 -8.56 -0.64 -17.72
CA ASP A 53 -7.87 -1.85 -18.18
C ASP A 53 -6.70 -2.30 -17.30
N LYS A 54 -6.38 -1.55 -16.25
CA LYS A 54 -5.30 -1.87 -15.31
C LYS A 54 -5.76 -2.59 -14.04
N THR A 55 -7.07 -2.77 -13.84
CA THR A 55 -7.58 -3.50 -12.68
C THR A 55 -7.16 -4.98 -12.74
N PHE A 56 -6.97 -5.60 -11.58
CA PHE A 56 -6.71 -7.04 -11.51
C PHE A 56 -7.16 -7.65 -10.18
N LEU A 57 -7.32 -8.97 -10.18
CA LEU A 57 -7.60 -9.78 -9.01
C LEU A 57 -6.33 -10.51 -8.59
N ALA A 58 -6.03 -10.48 -7.30
CA ALA A 58 -4.93 -11.24 -6.71
C ALA A 58 -5.44 -12.16 -5.59
N LYS A 59 -4.87 -13.37 -5.50
CA LYS A 59 -5.17 -14.33 -4.44
C LYS A 59 -3.89 -15.09 -4.08
N ASN A 60 -3.60 -15.19 -2.79
CA ASN A 60 -2.42 -15.89 -2.28
C ASN A 60 -1.11 -15.42 -2.96
N GLY A 61 -0.97 -14.09 -3.12
CA GLY A 61 0.23 -13.49 -3.74
C GLY A 61 0.36 -13.68 -5.24
N LYS A 62 -0.68 -14.18 -5.94
CA LYS A 62 -0.67 -14.36 -7.40
C LYS A 62 -1.78 -13.57 -8.05
N VAL A 63 -1.47 -12.94 -9.18
CA VAL A 63 -2.49 -12.38 -10.09
C VAL A 63 -3.25 -13.55 -10.71
N ILE A 64 -4.58 -13.49 -10.66
CA ILE A 64 -5.49 -14.52 -11.20
C ILE A 64 -6.38 -13.97 -12.34
N THR A 65 -6.24 -12.69 -12.68
CA THR A 65 -6.91 -12.11 -13.84
C THR A 65 -6.31 -12.66 -15.14
N GLU A 66 -7.17 -13.21 -15.99
CA GLU A 66 -6.77 -13.72 -17.31
C GLU A 66 -6.95 -12.65 -18.41
N HIS A 67 -7.96 -11.80 -18.27
CA HIS A 67 -8.33 -10.81 -19.27
C HIS A 67 -8.70 -9.48 -18.63
N ASN A 68 -8.29 -8.39 -19.28
CA ASN A 68 -8.68 -7.03 -18.95
C ASN A 68 -9.39 -6.36 -20.14
N PRO A 69 -10.24 -5.36 -19.90
CA PRO A 69 -10.69 -4.89 -18.58
C PRO A 69 -11.57 -5.92 -17.84
N LEU A 70 -11.51 -5.93 -16.51
CA LEU A 70 -12.43 -6.73 -15.70
C LEU A 70 -13.86 -6.20 -15.84
N CYS A 71 -14.85 -7.11 -15.74
CA CYS A 71 -16.25 -6.75 -15.58
C CYS A 71 -16.74 -7.04 -14.15
N ALA A 72 -17.87 -6.44 -13.76
CA ALA A 72 -18.46 -6.62 -12.42
C ALA A 72 -18.66 -8.10 -12.04
N ASP A 73 -19.12 -8.95 -12.97
CA ASP A 73 -19.33 -10.37 -12.71
C ASP A 73 -18.03 -11.11 -12.35
N SER A 74 -16.94 -10.78 -13.06
CA SER A 74 -15.63 -11.37 -12.81
C SER A 74 -15.07 -10.92 -11.46
N VAL A 75 -15.28 -9.64 -11.10
CA VAL A 75 -14.94 -9.12 -9.78
C VAL A 75 -15.73 -9.83 -8.69
N CYS A 76 -17.06 -9.87 -8.78
CA CYS A 76 -17.93 -10.55 -7.82
C CYS A 76 -17.51 -12.01 -7.62
N LYS A 77 -17.29 -12.75 -8.72
CA LYS A 77 -16.82 -14.14 -8.67
C LYS A 77 -15.47 -14.26 -7.95
N GLY A 78 -14.50 -13.43 -8.29
CA GLY A 78 -13.18 -13.41 -7.66
C GLY A 78 -13.26 -13.15 -6.16
N LEU A 79 -14.02 -12.15 -5.73
CA LEU A 79 -14.22 -11.80 -4.32
C LEU A 79 -14.91 -12.92 -3.54
N THR A 80 -15.92 -13.57 -4.13
CA THR A 80 -16.59 -14.72 -3.48
C THR A 80 -15.63 -15.90 -3.30
N GLN A 81 -14.62 -16.01 -4.15
CA GLN A 81 -13.53 -16.97 -4.04
C GLN A 81 -12.38 -16.49 -3.14
N GLY A 82 -12.50 -15.34 -2.48
CA GLY A 82 -11.48 -14.81 -1.56
C GLY A 82 -10.32 -14.05 -2.23
N ALA A 83 -10.44 -13.72 -3.52
CA ALA A 83 -9.46 -12.83 -4.16
C ALA A 83 -9.65 -11.38 -3.68
N THR A 84 -8.60 -10.57 -3.83
CA THR A 84 -8.63 -9.12 -3.64
C THR A 84 -8.69 -8.43 -4.99
N LEU A 85 -9.60 -7.47 -5.14
CA LEU A 85 -9.57 -6.53 -6.27
C LEU A 85 -8.53 -5.44 -5.98
N ILE A 86 -7.63 -5.23 -6.93
CA ILE A 86 -6.59 -4.21 -6.91
C ILE A 86 -6.81 -3.26 -8.09
N ILE A 87 -6.83 -1.96 -7.80
CA ILE A 87 -6.98 -0.90 -8.79
C ILE A 87 -5.73 0.00 -8.70
N PRO A 88 -4.70 -0.25 -9.52
CA PRO A 88 -3.48 0.57 -9.54
C PRO A 88 -3.70 1.88 -10.31
N HIS A 89 -2.86 2.89 -10.06
CA HIS A 89 -2.94 4.21 -10.69
C HIS A 89 -4.34 4.82 -10.68
N ALA A 90 -5.02 4.71 -9.54
CA ALA A 90 -6.41 5.13 -9.38
C ALA A 90 -6.62 6.63 -9.60
N GLU A 91 -5.57 7.45 -9.51
CA GLU A 91 -5.58 8.86 -9.92
C GLU A 91 -5.85 9.05 -11.42
N LEU A 92 -5.54 8.06 -12.25
CA LEU A 92 -5.85 8.07 -13.68
C LEU A 92 -7.29 7.59 -13.94
N ALA A 93 -7.79 6.71 -13.08
CA ALA A 93 -9.11 6.09 -13.21
C ALA A 93 -10.25 6.96 -12.68
N HIS A 94 -10.02 7.78 -11.65
CA HIS A 94 -11.10 8.48 -10.96
C HIS A 94 -10.66 9.82 -10.33
N PRO A 95 -11.43 10.92 -10.50
CA PRO A 95 -11.03 12.26 -10.07
C PRO A 95 -10.83 12.41 -8.56
N THR A 96 -11.56 11.65 -7.74
CA THR A 96 -11.37 11.62 -6.28
C THR A 96 -9.95 11.25 -5.88
N PHE A 97 -9.37 10.24 -6.51
CA PHE A 97 -8.02 9.77 -6.18
C PHE A 97 -6.94 10.68 -6.77
N LYS A 98 -7.21 11.33 -7.90
CA LYS A 98 -6.37 12.43 -8.41
C LYS A 98 -6.29 13.60 -7.43
N LYS A 99 -7.44 14.00 -6.86
CA LYS A 99 -7.49 15.04 -5.82
C LYS A 99 -6.76 14.59 -4.55
N LEU A 100 -6.95 13.34 -4.14
CA LEU A 100 -6.25 12.75 -3.00
C LEU A 100 -4.73 12.84 -3.15
N ALA A 101 -4.20 12.40 -4.30
CA ALA A 101 -2.78 12.50 -4.60
C ALA A 101 -2.24 13.94 -4.54
N GLY A 102 -3.05 14.92 -4.97
CA GLY A 102 -2.71 16.34 -4.87
C GLY A 102 -2.40 16.82 -3.45
N HIS A 103 -2.97 16.19 -2.41
CA HIS A 103 -2.63 16.51 -1.03
C HIS A 103 -1.20 16.12 -0.66
N PHE A 104 -0.72 14.99 -1.17
CA PHE A 104 0.65 14.52 -0.97
C PHE A 104 1.64 15.30 -1.84
N LEU A 105 1.30 15.53 -3.11
CA LEU A 105 2.14 16.26 -4.07
C LEU A 105 2.49 17.67 -3.58
N HIS A 106 1.57 18.33 -2.88
CA HIS A 106 1.81 19.65 -2.29
C HIS A 106 3.01 19.68 -1.33
N HIS A 107 3.26 18.58 -0.62
CA HIS A 107 4.35 18.45 0.34
C HIS A 107 5.56 17.68 -0.23
N TYR A 108 5.31 16.74 -1.14
CA TYR A 108 6.31 15.89 -1.77
C TYR A 108 6.15 15.94 -3.30
N PRO A 109 6.82 16.87 -4.00
CA PRO A 109 6.74 17.00 -5.46
C PRO A 109 7.54 15.88 -6.16
N ARG A 110 7.03 14.65 -6.07
CA ARG A 110 7.68 13.39 -6.47
C ARG A 110 6.69 12.52 -7.26
N PRO A 111 7.16 11.53 -8.02
CA PRO A 111 6.29 10.48 -8.56
C PRO A 111 5.52 9.79 -7.44
N TYR A 112 4.25 9.54 -7.69
CA TYR A 112 3.34 8.88 -6.77
C TYR A 112 2.48 7.86 -7.51
N ASP A 113 1.93 6.92 -6.78
CA ASP A 113 0.93 5.96 -7.26
C ASP A 113 -0.20 5.85 -6.23
N VAL A 114 -1.45 5.91 -6.68
CA VAL A 114 -2.60 5.65 -5.80
C VAL A 114 -3.17 4.28 -6.13
N GLU A 115 -3.17 3.38 -5.16
CA GLU A 115 -3.70 2.03 -5.31
C GLU A 115 -4.89 1.79 -4.38
N LEU A 116 -5.91 1.10 -4.88
CA LEU A 116 -7.11 0.75 -4.11
C LEU A 116 -7.22 -0.75 -3.94
N TYR A 117 -7.58 -1.17 -2.72
CA TYR A 117 -7.63 -2.59 -2.36
C TYR A 117 -8.96 -2.94 -1.72
N LEU A 118 -9.74 -3.79 -2.40
CA LEU A 118 -10.97 -4.38 -1.89
C LEU A 118 -10.72 -5.87 -1.58
N THR A 119 -10.75 -6.22 -0.29
CA THR A 119 -10.45 -7.58 0.19
C THR A 119 -11.65 -8.14 0.96
N PRO A 120 -12.17 -9.33 0.60
CA PRO A 120 -13.20 -10.03 1.36
C PRO A 120 -12.72 -10.42 2.76
N GLU A 121 -13.64 -10.52 3.71
CA GLU A 121 -13.35 -10.93 5.08
C GLU A 121 -12.58 -12.26 5.13
N GLY A 122 -11.61 -12.34 6.05
CA GLY A 122 -10.83 -13.55 6.29
C GLY A 122 -9.69 -13.80 5.30
N ASN A 123 -9.57 -12.99 4.24
CA ASN A 123 -8.61 -13.21 3.15
C ASN A 123 -7.43 -12.22 3.18
N GLU A 124 -6.34 -12.63 2.53
CA GLU A 124 -5.14 -11.84 2.24
C GLU A 124 -5.05 -11.69 0.71
N GLY A 125 -4.80 -10.48 0.20
CA GLY A 125 -4.64 -10.26 -1.24
C GLY A 125 -3.25 -10.64 -1.73
N LEU A 126 -2.25 -10.05 -1.09
CA LEU A 126 -0.83 -10.26 -1.36
C LEU A 126 -0.22 -11.02 -0.18
N ASP A 127 0.65 -11.98 -0.49
CA ASP A 127 1.53 -12.59 0.51
C ASP A 127 2.61 -11.59 0.90
N TRP A 128 3.51 -11.96 1.80
CA TRP A 128 4.60 -11.08 2.22
C TRP A 128 5.41 -10.52 1.04
N HIS A 129 5.52 -9.20 1.02
CA HIS A 129 6.31 -8.43 0.05
C HIS A 129 6.87 -7.19 0.74
N TYR A 130 7.76 -6.49 0.05
CA TYR A 130 8.10 -5.11 0.37
C TYR A 130 7.99 -4.25 -0.89
N ASP A 131 7.66 -2.98 -0.71
CA ASP A 131 7.63 -2.02 -1.80
C ASP A 131 8.96 -1.29 -1.92
N TYR A 132 9.25 -0.80 -3.12
CA TYR A 132 10.37 0.12 -3.36
C TYR A 132 10.01 1.56 -3.03
N GLU A 133 8.76 1.81 -2.68
CA GLU A 133 8.18 3.11 -2.37
C GLU A 133 7.83 3.22 -0.89
N ASP A 134 7.74 4.46 -0.44
CA ASP A 134 7.21 4.81 0.86
C ASP A 134 5.68 4.88 0.75
N VAL A 135 4.96 4.06 1.52
CA VAL A 135 3.51 3.88 1.33
C VAL A 135 2.73 4.46 2.50
N PHE A 136 1.73 5.27 2.18
CA PHE A 136 0.73 5.77 3.11
C PHE A 136 -0.59 5.03 2.88
N VAL A 137 -0.91 4.10 3.78
CA VAL A 137 -2.16 3.34 3.79
C VAL A 137 -3.20 4.09 4.61
N MET A 138 -4.39 4.30 4.04
CA MET A 138 -5.53 4.91 4.71
C MET A 138 -6.74 3.98 4.62
N GLN A 139 -7.32 3.64 5.76
CA GLN A 139 -8.45 2.71 5.82
C GLN A 139 -9.76 3.45 5.55
N SER A 140 -10.43 3.08 4.45
CA SER A 140 -11.66 3.74 4.02
C SER A 140 -12.91 3.09 4.63
N SER A 141 -13.03 1.76 4.55
CA SER A 141 -14.18 1.01 5.07
C SER A 141 -13.75 -0.38 5.53
N GLY A 142 -14.46 -0.96 6.51
CA GLY A 142 -14.08 -2.26 7.09
C GLY A 142 -12.79 -2.21 7.93
N VAL A 143 -12.27 -3.38 8.30
CA VAL A 143 -11.13 -3.52 9.21
C VAL A 143 -10.06 -4.40 8.59
N LYS A 144 -8.79 -3.99 8.68
CA LYS A 144 -7.64 -4.73 8.11
C LYS A 144 -6.49 -4.77 9.11
N GLU A 145 -5.93 -5.95 9.35
CA GLU A 145 -4.71 -6.14 10.14
C GLU A 145 -3.51 -6.20 9.20
N PHE A 146 -2.54 -5.30 9.42
CA PHE A 146 -1.24 -5.30 8.77
C PHE A 146 -0.22 -5.94 9.71
N THR A 147 0.59 -6.84 9.18
CA THR A 147 1.76 -7.39 9.88
C THR A 147 3.01 -6.88 9.17
N LEU A 148 3.90 -6.25 9.92
CA LEU A 148 5.11 -5.59 9.44
C LEU A 148 6.35 -6.20 10.08
N ARG A 149 7.47 -6.18 9.36
CA ARG A 149 8.79 -6.43 9.94
C ARG A 149 9.90 -5.77 9.13
N LYS A 150 10.99 -5.45 9.81
CA LYS A 150 12.15 -4.83 9.17
C LYS A 150 12.87 -5.83 8.26
N ASN A 151 13.33 -5.35 7.10
CA ASN A 151 14.17 -6.08 6.15
C ASN A 151 15.64 -5.76 6.43
N SER A 152 16.46 -6.75 6.79
CA SER A 152 17.88 -6.54 7.09
C SER A 152 18.75 -6.42 5.83
N PHE A 153 18.23 -6.83 4.67
CA PHE A 153 18.87 -6.62 3.36
C PHE A 153 18.60 -5.23 2.76
N TRP A 154 17.75 -4.42 3.40
CA TRP A 154 17.53 -3.05 2.98
C TRP A 154 18.65 -2.12 3.50
N PRO A 155 19.26 -1.24 2.67
CA PRO A 155 18.84 -0.81 1.33
C PRO A 155 19.49 -1.55 0.14
N MET A 156 20.34 -2.57 0.37
CA MET A 156 20.99 -3.29 -0.74
C MET A 156 19.98 -3.93 -1.71
N ALA A 157 18.85 -4.39 -1.19
CA ALA A 157 17.75 -4.94 -1.99
C ALA A 157 17.08 -3.92 -2.94
N ALA A 158 17.32 -2.61 -2.77
CA ALA A 158 16.74 -1.57 -3.61
C ALA A 158 17.31 -1.56 -5.05
N ASP A 159 18.50 -2.13 -5.29
CA ASP A 159 19.15 -2.22 -6.62
C ASP A 159 18.43 -3.22 -7.56
N ARG A 160 17.41 -3.93 -7.09
CA ARG A 160 16.58 -4.89 -7.87
C ARG A 160 17.35 -6.03 -8.57
N ARG A 161 18.66 -6.16 -8.35
CA ARG A 161 19.49 -7.27 -8.85
C ARG A 161 19.23 -8.59 -8.13
N ILE A 162 18.63 -8.53 -6.96
CA ILE A 162 18.24 -9.69 -6.15
C ILE A 162 16.71 -9.68 -6.05
N SER A 163 16.07 -10.81 -6.38
CA SER A 163 14.61 -10.91 -6.30
C SER A 163 14.13 -10.89 -4.85
N GLN A 164 12.88 -10.45 -4.61
CA GLN A 164 12.30 -10.50 -3.26
C GLN A 164 12.30 -11.93 -2.69
N LYS A 165 12.12 -12.95 -3.54
CA LYS A 165 12.20 -14.36 -3.13
C LYS A 165 13.59 -14.74 -2.62
N GLU A 166 14.64 -14.27 -3.27
CA GLU A 166 16.01 -14.50 -2.81
C GLU A 166 16.30 -13.77 -1.50
N VAL A 167 15.81 -12.53 -1.34
CA VAL A 167 15.90 -11.82 -0.05
C VAL A 167 15.16 -12.61 1.02
N TRP A 168 13.92 -13.03 0.76
CA TRP A 168 13.11 -13.82 1.70
C TRP A 168 13.84 -15.06 2.22
N ILE A 169 14.53 -15.79 1.35
CA ILE A 169 15.27 -17.01 1.71
C ILE A 169 16.49 -16.70 2.58
N LYS A 170 17.15 -15.56 2.35
CA LYS A 170 18.39 -15.16 3.04
C LYS A 170 18.14 -14.32 4.31
N GLU A 171 16.94 -13.78 4.45
CA GLU A 171 16.57 -12.84 5.49
C GLU A 171 16.43 -13.52 6.85
N HIS A 172 16.93 -12.84 7.89
CA HIS A 172 16.67 -13.22 9.26
C HIS A 172 15.56 -12.32 9.79
N PHE A 173 14.33 -12.81 9.71
CA PHE A 173 13.17 -12.05 10.14
C PHE A 173 13.24 -11.76 11.64
N LEU A 174 13.32 -10.47 11.95
CA LEU A 174 13.17 -9.96 13.31
C LEU A 174 11.70 -9.95 13.72
N ASN A 175 11.43 -9.39 14.90
CA ASN A 175 10.10 -9.24 15.48
C ASN A 175 9.07 -8.69 14.47
N GLU A 176 7.90 -9.32 14.47
CA GLU A 176 6.73 -8.85 13.74
C GLU A 176 5.96 -7.82 14.58
N THR A 177 5.51 -6.74 13.94
CA THR A 177 4.63 -5.75 14.53
C THR A 177 3.29 -5.81 13.83
N LYS A 178 2.20 -5.87 14.60
CA LYS A 178 0.83 -5.86 14.06
C LYS A 178 0.18 -4.49 14.25
N CYS A 179 -0.58 -4.07 13.25
CA CYS A 179 -1.35 -2.82 13.26
C CYS A 179 -2.73 -3.09 12.64
N THR A 180 -3.79 -2.88 13.41
CA THR A 180 -5.17 -3.05 12.93
C THR A 180 -5.75 -1.68 12.62
N LEU A 181 -6.18 -1.48 11.38
CA LEU A 181 -6.77 -0.22 10.92
C LEU A 181 -8.29 -0.34 10.84
N HIS A 182 -8.97 0.62 11.47
CA HIS A 182 -10.39 0.91 11.35
C HIS A 182 -10.62 2.10 10.40
N PRO A 183 -11.84 2.33 9.90
CA PRO A 183 -12.12 3.45 9.00
C PRO A 183 -11.70 4.81 9.59
N GLY A 184 -10.82 5.52 8.89
CA GLY A 184 -10.23 6.79 9.34
C GLY A 184 -8.87 6.67 10.05
N ASP A 185 -8.39 5.44 10.27
CA ASP A 185 -7.01 5.19 10.69
C ASP A 185 -6.07 5.17 9.49
N TRP A 186 -4.78 5.35 9.74
CA TRP A 186 -3.75 5.27 8.71
C TRP A 186 -2.44 4.66 9.21
N LEU A 187 -1.64 4.20 8.26
CA LEU A 187 -0.35 3.56 8.48
C LEU A 187 0.64 4.03 7.41
N TYR A 188 1.80 4.48 7.84
CA TYR A 188 2.97 4.71 7.01
C TYR A 188 3.91 3.51 7.09
N ILE A 189 4.36 3.06 5.93
CA ILE A 189 5.31 1.96 5.75
C ILE A 189 6.49 2.48 4.90
N PRO A 190 7.71 2.58 5.45
CA PRO A 190 8.87 2.95 4.65
C PRO A 190 9.20 1.88 3.62
N ALA A 191 9.76 2.28 2.46
CA ALA A 191 10.18 1.30 1.47
C ALA A 191 11.14 0.26 2.05
N GLY A 192 11.02 -0.97 1.56
CA GLY A 192 11.79 -2.11 2.01
C GLY A 192 11.23 -2.85 3.21
N TYR A 193 10.26 -2.29 3.95
CA TYR A 193 9.62 -3.03 5.04
C TYR A 193 8.78 -4.18 4.51
N TRP A 194 9.07 -5.38 5.00
CA TRP A 194 8.24 -6.54 4.74
C TRP A 194 6.88 -6.32 5.37
N HIS A 195 5.83 -6.55 4.60
CA HIS A 195 4.47 -6.46 5.09
C HIS A 195 3.52 -7.42 4.37
N LYS A 196 2.41 -7.71 5.06
CA LYS A 196 1.23 -8.34 4.49
C LYS A 196 -0.01 -7.85 5.23
N ALA A 197 -1.18 -8.05 4.64
CA ALA A 197 -2.42 -7.55 5.20
C ALA A 197 -3.57 -8.57 5.10
N LYS A 198 -4.28 -8.76 6.20
CA LYS A 198 -5.47 -9.62 6.31
C LYS A 198 -6.71 -8.80 6.61
N ALA A 199 -7.75 -8.98 5.81
CA ALA A 199 -9.03 -8.34 6.05
C ALA A 199 -9.77 -9.06 7.21
N LEU A 200 -10.08 -8.32 8.28
CA LEU A 200 -10.86 -8.83 9.42
C LEU A 200 -12.37 -8.70 9.20
N THR A 201 -12.77 -7.78 8.33
CA THR A 201 -14.11 -7.68 7.72
C THR A 201 -13.93 -7.37 6.23
N GLN A 202 -14.99 -7.31 5.43
CA GLN A 202 -14.85 -6.81 4.06
C GLN A 202 -14.26 -5.40 4.09
N SER A 203 -13.08 -5.25 3.49
CA SER A 203 -12.18 -4.13 3.78
C SER A 203 -11.70 -3.41 2.54
N TYR A 204 -11.70 -2.08 2.63
CA TYR A 204 -11.36 -1.13 1.57
C TYR A 204 -10.28 -0.20 2.11
N HIS A 205 -9.10 -0.21 1.51
CA HIS A 205 -8.07 0.79 1.82
C HIS A 205 -7.53 1.44 0.56
N ILE A 206 -6.94 2.60 0.76
CA ILE A 206 -6.26 3.39 -0.25
C ILE A 206 -4.78 3.47 0.15
N SER A 207 -3.89 3.16 -0.78
CA SER A 207 -2.45 3.31 -0.60
C SER A 207 -1.97 4.43 -1.50
N VAL A 208 -1.14 5.33 -0.96
CA VAL A 208 -0.39 6.32 -1.74
C VAL A 208 1.08 5.99 -1.61
N GLY A 209 1.67 5.46 -2.68
CA GLY A 209 3.10 5.22 -2.81
C GLY A 209 3.83 6.49 -3.22
N LEU A 210 4.98 6.77 -2.60
CA LEU A 210 5.88 7.86 -2.95
C LEU A 210 7.28 7.31 -3.25
N SER A 211 7.75 7.60 -4.46
CA SER A 211 9.10 7.25 -4.90
C SER A 211 10.10 8.34 -4.48
N PHE A 212 11.07 7.99 -3.64
CA PHE A 212 12.16 8.86 -3.22
C PHE A 212 13.48 8.46 -3.88
N ASP A 213 14.28 9.44 -4.29
CA ASP A 213 15.65 9.17 -4.73
C ASP A 213 16.44 8.61 -3.55
N ARG A 214 16.91 7.37 -3.67
CA ARG A 214 17.79 6.76 -2.67
C ARG A 214 19.20 6.71 -3.26
N PRO A 215 20.24 7.08 -2.49
CA PRO A 215 21.61 6.92 -2.97
C PRO A 215 21.83 5.46 -3.34
N THR A 216 22.19 5.22 -4.60
CA THR A 216 22.68 3.92 -5.04
C THR A 216 23.96 3.65 -4.27
N PHE A 217 23.94 2.66 -3.38
CA PHE A 217 25.18 2.17 -2.79
C PHE A 217 25.99 1.55 -3.94
N GLU A 218 27.04 2.23 -4.38
CA GLU A 218 28.07 1.58 -5.17
C GLU A 218 28.56 0.40 -4.35
N LEU A 219 28.28 -0.82 -4.81
CA LEU A 219 28.80 -2.05 -4.22
C LEU A 219 30.33 -2.03 -4.40
N SER A 220 31.05 -1.40 -3.48
CA SER A 220 32.49 -1.57 -3.35
C SER A 220 32.74 -3.00 -2.87
N HIS A 221 32.82 -3.94 -3.82
CA HIS A 221 33.58 -5.20 -3.79
C HIS A 221 33.89 -5.81 -2.41
N ALA A 222 32.89 -5.98 -1.53
CA ALA A 222 33.00 -6.86 -0.38
C ALA A 222 32.62 -8.26 -0.84
N VAL A 223 33.64 -8.93 -1.36
CA VAL A 223 33.68 -10.34 -1.71
C VAL A 223 33.05 -11.17 -0.59
N TYR A 224 31.90 -11.81 -0.84
CA TYR A 224 31.52 -13.00 -0.11
C TYR A 224 32.38 -14.16 -0.62
N ARG A 225 33.35 -14.57 0.19
CA ARG A 225 33.97 -15.90 0.11
C ARG A 225 33.06 -16.90 0.80
#